data_AF-A0A1G8QBX3-F1
#
_entry.id   AF-A0A1G8QBX3-F1
#
_cell.length_a   1.000
_cell.length_b   1.000
_cell.length_c   1.000
_cell.angle_alpha   90.00
_cell.angle_beta   90.00
_cell.angle_gamma   90.00
#
_symmetry.space_group_name_H-M   'P 1'
#
loop_
_entity.id
_entity.type
_entity.pdbx_description
1 polymer ?
#
loop_
_entity_poly.entity_id
_entity_poly.type
_entity_poly.pdbx_seq_one_letter_code
_entity_poly.pdbx_strand_id
1 'polypeptide(L)'
;MAIIEPLRTDIDHPGEIKKHSGVVRLWHWLNLLIIIGSLLTVLLNSTLFDVKHNSSYVQQQLQTSGVSVTAQQAKSVAHGLEDKVWDIHIYFGYALVALFLFRLIAEFFQPGRQRFFSKLKDAYRDYRARSQRSTPALHDLTVKSLYLIFYILLAIMALTGLFMAFDEELGINKATSHSIKDFHGFCMYLILIFIAVHIVGVLLAERKEGKGIVSDMINGGNIENES
;
A
#
# COMPACT_ATOMS: atom_id res chain seq x y z
N MET A 1 -61.41 -18.95 -5.72
CA MET A 1 -60.25 -18.71 -6.60
C MET A 1 -59.26 -17.92 -5.77
N ALA A 2 -58.31 -18.60 -5.11
CA ALA A 2 -57.41 -17.95 -4.17
C ALA A 2 -56.34 -17.18 -4.96
N ILE A 3 -56.32 -15.87 -4.75
CA ILE A 3 -55.29 -14.97 -5.25
C ILE A 3 -54.04 -15.30 -4.42
N ILE A 4 -53.06 -15.92 -5.06
CA ILE A 4 -51.74 -16.17 -4.46
C ILE A 4 -51.00 -14.84 -4.52
N GLU A 5 -50.88 -14.15 -3.38
CA GLU A 5 -49.95 -13.03 -3.23
C GLU A 5 -48.51 -13.56 -3.39
N PRO A 6 -47.67 -12.91 -4.22
CA PRO A 6 -46.26 -13.26 -4.29
C PRO A 6 -45.56 -12.87 -2.98
N LEU A 7 -45.07 -13.90 -2.28
CA LEU A 7 -44.30 -13.82 -1.04
C LEU A 7 -42.84 -13.41 -1.32
N ARG A 8 -42.63 -12.26 -1.97
CA ARG A 8 -41.32 -11.58 -2.03
C ARG A 8 -41.44 -10.16 -2.55
N THR A 9 -41.31 -9.21 -1.65
CA THR A 9 -41.15 -7.78 -1.94
C THR A 9 -39.66 -7.45 -1.86
N ASP A 10 -38.89 -7.91 -2.84
CA ASP A 10 -37.51 -7.45 -3.06
C ASP A 10 -37.33 -6.79 -4.44
N ILE A 11 -38.44 -6.42 -5.07
CA ILE A 11 -38.49 -5.46 -6.17
C ILE A 11 -38.58 -4.07 -5.54
N ASP A 12 -37.43 -3.43 -5.31
CA ASP A 12 -37.34 -1.96 -5.31
C ASP A 12 -35.89 -1.44 -5.44
N HIS A 13 -34.87 -2.29 -5.27
CA HIS A 13 -33.49 -1.95 -5.63
C HIS A 13 -32.80 -3.20 -6.17
N PRO A 14 -32.83 -3.50 -7.49
CA PRO A 14 -31.90 -4.45 -8.05
C PRO A 14 -30.52 -3.83 -7.86
N GLY A 15 -29.83 -4.18 -6.77
CA GLY A 15 -28.51 -3.65 -6.49
C GLY A 15 -27.64 -3.93 -7.70
N GLU A 16 -27.34 -2.90 -8.49
CA GLU A 16 -26.49 -3.02 -9.67
C GLU A 16 -25.27 -3.85 -9.27
N ILE A 17 -25.06 -4.98 -9.94
CA ILE A 17 -23.94 -5.85 -9.61
C ILE A 17 -22.68 -5.05 -9.88
N LYS A 18 -22.05 -4.54 -8.82
CA LYS A 18 -20.90 -3.64 -8.92
C LYS A 18 -19.66 -4.43 -9.31
N LYS A 19 -18.89 -3.90 -10.25
CA LYS A 19 -17.61 -4.49 -10.72
C LYS A 19 -16.60 -4.66 -9.59
N HIS A 20 -16.56 -3.70 -8.65
CA HIS A 20 -15.74 -3.72 -7.45
C HIS A 20 -16.59 -3.62 -6.19
N SER A 21 -16.44 -4.55 -5.24
CA SER A 21 -17.18 -4.51 -3.98
C SER A 21 -16.74 -3.34 -3.09
N GLY A 22 -17.66 -2.79 -2.29
CA GLY A 22 -17.37 -1.65 -1.42
C GLY A 22 -16.22 -1.91 -0.44
N VAL A 23 -16.11 -3.13 0.09
CA VAL A 23 -15.03 -3.55 1.00
C VAL A 23 -13.66 -3.48 0.31
N VAL A 24 -13.56 -3.95 -0.93
CA VAL A 24 -12.30 -3.91 -1.71
C VAL A 24 -11.91 -2.47 -2.01
N ARG A 25 -12.88 -1.62 -2.33
CA ARG A 25 -12.63 -0.19 -2.60
C ARG A 25 -12.15 0.54 -1.37
N LEU A 26 -12.85 0.39 -0.25
CA LEU A 26 -12.45 0.97 1.02
C LEU A 26 -11.03 0.51 1.41
N TRP A 27 -10.77 -0.79 1.32
CA TRP A 27 -9.45 -1.36 1.63
C TRP A 27 -8.34 -0.74 0.77
N HIS A 28 -8.57 -0.58 -0.54
CA HIS A 28 -7.59 0.01 -1.46
C HIS A 28 -7.27 1.46 -1.09
N TRP A 29 -8.29 2.30 -0.91
CA TRP A 29 -8.08 3.71 -0.59
C TRP A 29 -7.47 3.92 0.80
N LEU A 30 -7.82 3.08 1.78
CA LEU A 30 -7.14 3.07 3.08
C LEU A 30 -5.67 2.66 2.94
N ASN A 31 -5.36 1.63 2.15
CA ASN A 31 -3.96 1.24 1.90
C ASN A 31 -3.19 2.38 1.26
N LEU A 32 -3.76 3.05 0.25
CA LEU A 32 -3.14 4.21 -0.38
C LEU A 32 -2.83 5.28 0.67
N LEU A 33 -3.81 5.65 1.50
CA LEU A 33 -3.64 6.67 2.53
C LEU A 33 -2.52 6.30 3.53
N ILE A 34 -2.48 5.05 4.00
CA ILE A 34 -1.46 4.57 4.94
C ILE A 34 -0.07 4.56 4.29
N ILE A 35 0.05 4.08 3.04
CA ILE A 35 1.34 4.03 2.33
C ILE A 35 1.84 5.45 2.06
N ILE A 36 1.00 6.35 1.57
CA ILE A 36 1.39 7.74 1.31
C ILE A 36 1.75 8.46 2.61
N GLY A 37 0.97 8.26 3.69
CA GLY A 37 1.29 8.80 5.01
C GLY A 37 2.64 8.31 5.53
N SER A 38 2.89 7.00 5.42
CA SER A 38 4.17 6.38 5.79
C SER A 38 5.35 6.90 4.97
N LEU A 39 5.19 7.06 3.65
CA LEU A 39 6.24 7.64 2.79
C LEU A 39 6.48 9.12 3.12
N LEU A 40 5.42 9.87 3.47
CA LEU A 40 5.54 11.25 3.88
C LEU A 40 6.33 11.38 5.18
N THR A 41 6.16 10.50 6.17
CA THR A 41 6.99 10.55 7.39
C THR A 41 8.46 10.33 7.08
N VAL A 42 8.81 9.40 6.17
CA VAL A 42 10.20 9.21 5.72
C VAL A 42 10.74 10.45 5.04
N LEU A 43 9.94 11.08 4.16
CA LEU A 43 10.33 12.32 3.48
C LEU A 43 10.57 13.45 4.49
N LEU A 44 9.63 13.67 5.41
CA LEU A 44 9.75 14.71 6.44
C LEU A 44 10.98 14.47 7.32
N ASN A 45 11.22 13.21 7.72
CA ASN A 45 12.33 12.90 8.58
C ASN A 45 13.69 13.08 7.90
N SER A 46 13.81 12.66 6.64
CA SER A 46 15.04 12.80 5.85
C SER A 46 15.34 14.22 5.38
N THR A 47 14.36 15.14 5.45
CA THR A 47 14.52 16.51 4.95
C THR A 47 14.41 17.58 6.05
N LEU A 48 13.31 17.58 6.82
CA LEU A 48 13.04 18.61 7.82
C LEU A 48 13.58 18.26 9.19
N PHE A 49 13.63 16.97 9.55
CA PHE A 49 14.03 16.51 10.88
C PHE A 49 15.38 15.79 10.90
N ASP A 50 16.23 16.00 9.89
CA ASP A 50 17.56 15.40 9.88
C ASP A 50 18.39 15.93 11.05
N VAL A 51 19.08 15.03 11.73
CA VAL A 51 19.81 15.35 12.96
C VAL A 51 20.92 16.35 12.72
N LYS A 52 21.61 16.28 11.57
CA LYS A 52 22.83 17.07 11.34
C LYS A 52 22.49 18.56 11.22
N HIS A 53 21.52 18.92 10.39
CA HIS A 53 21.12 20.32 10.24
C HIS A 53 20.37 20.81 11.48
N ASN A 54 19.47 19.98 12.04
CA ASN A 54 18.72 20.39 13.23
C ASN A 54 19.59 20.56 14.48
N SER A 55 20.64 19.76 14.66
CA SER A 55 21.59 19.96 15.77
C SER A 55 22.23 21.34 15.70
N SER A 56 22.65 21.75 14.51
CA SER A 56 23.29 23.05 14.28
C SER A 56 22.28 24.20 14.49
N TYR A 57 21.06 24.02 13.96
CA TYR A 57 19.96 24.99 14.10
C TYR A 57 19.57 25.20 15.57
N VAL A 58 19.34 24.13 16.33
CA VAL A 58 18.99 24.19 17.76
C VAL A 58 20.09 24.90 18.55
N GLN A 59 21.35 24.56 18.30
CA GLN A 59 22.48 25.20 18.98
C GLN A 59 22.52 26.71 18.72
N GLN A 60 22.36 27.12 17.46
CA GLN A 60 22.36 28.54 17.05
C GLN A 60 21.20 29.32 17.67
N GLN A 61 19.99 28.74 17.69
CA GLN A 61 18.81 29.40 18.24
C GLN A 61 18.91 29.61 19.76
N LEU A 62 19.43 28.61 20.48
CA LEU A 62 19.66 28.73 21.92
C LEU A 62 20.75 29.76 22.22
N GLN A 63 21.85 29.76 21.46
CA GLN A 63 22.90 30.77 21.60
C GLN A 63 22.37 32.19 21.37
N THR A 64 21.53 32.38 20.34
CA THR A 64 20.86 33.67 20.06
C THR A 64 19.95 34.10 21.21
N SER A 65 19.38 33.14 21.93
CA SER A 65 18.54 33.37 23.11
C SER A 65 19.35 33.55 24.41
N GLY A 66 20.68 33.65 24.32
CA GLY A 66 21.57 33.82 25.48
C GLY A 66 21.88 32.53 26.24
N VAL A 67 21.48 31.36 25.72
CA VAL A 67 21.71 30.05 26.32
C VAL A 67 22.78 29.28 25.53
N SER A 68 23.92 29.01 26.14
CA SER A 68 24.95 28.19 25.50
C SER A 68 24.69 26.70 25.78
N VAL A 69 24.59 25.90 24.72
CA VAL A 69 24.52 24.44 24.79
C VAL A 69 25.67 23.79 24.05
N THR A 70 26.10 22.63 24.55
CA THR A 70 27.08 21.80 23.86
C THR A 70 26.49 21.19 22.58
N ALA A 71 27.35 20.83 21.63
CA ALA A 71 26.92 20.16 20.41
C ALA A 71 26.20 18.84 20.70
N GLN A 72 26.62 18.11 21.76
CA GLN A 72 25.97 16.87 22.17
C GLN A 72 24.55 17.09 22.69
N GLN A 73 24.32 18.15 23.48
CA GLN A 73 22.98 18.49 23.96
C GLN A 73 22.05 18.89 22.81
N ALA A 74 22.53 19.70 21.87
CA ALA A 74 21.74 20.06 20.68
C ALA A 74 21.42 18.84 19.81
N LYS A 75 22.37 17.91 19.67
CA LYS A 75 22.19 16.65 18.96
C LYS A 75 21.14 15.75 19.62
N SER A 76 21.12 15.66 20.96
CA SER A 76 20.09 14.91 21.68
C SER A 76 18.69 15.48 21.44
N VAL A 77 18.53 16.81 21.39
CA VAL A 77 17.25 17.45 21.06
C VAL A 77 16.83 17.14 19.61
N ALA A 78 17.76 17.25 18.66
CA ALA A 78 17.49 16.96 17.25
C ALA A 78 17.09 15.48 17.04
N HIS A 79 17.78 14.53 17.69
CA HIS A 79 17.38 13.12 17.69
C HIS A 79 15.99 12.92 18.27
N GLY A 80 15.65 13.57 19.39
CA GLY A 80 14.31 13.45 19.97
C GLY A 80 13.19 13.95 19.03
N LEU A 81 13.46 14.93 18.17
CA LEU A 81 12.51 15.36 17.14
C LEU A 81 12.39 14.35 16.00
N GLU A 82 13.52 13.78 15.57
CA GLU A 82 13.58 12.70 14.58
C GLU A 82 12.75 11.48 15.04
N ASP A 83 12.96 11.05 16.28
CA ASP A 83 12.29 9.90 16.89
C ASP A 83 10.77 10.08 16.91
N LYS A 84 10.26 11.30 17.13
CA LYS A 84 8.82 11.58 17.08
C LYS A 84 8.20 11.32 15.70
N VAL A 85 8.94 11.56 14.63
CA VAL A 85 8.46 11.27 13.27
C VAL A 85 8.52 9.78 12.99
N TRP A 86 9.55 9.09 13.48
CA TRP A 86 9.65 7.63 13.40
C TRP A 86 8.55 6.92 14.19
N ASP A 87 8.17 7.40 15.37
CA ASP A 87 7.03 6.88 16.15
C ASP A 87 5.75 6.87 15.29
N ILE A 88 5.48 7.97 14.57
CA ILE A 88 4.33 8.07 13.67
C ILE A 88 4.46 7.09 12.50
N HIS A 89 5.65 6.94 11.93
CA HIS A 89 5.92 5.97 10.86
C HIS A 89 5.61 4.53 11.32
N ILE A 90 5.99 4.18 12.55
CA ILE A 90 5.72 2.86 13.15
C ILE A 90 4.21 2.63 13.28
N TYR A 91 3.43 3.63 13.70
CA TYR A 91 1.96 3.51 13.74
C TYR A 91 1.35 3.29 12.35
N PHE A 92 1.84 3.98 11.31
CA PHE A 92 1.44 3.68 9.94
C PHE A 92 1.83 2.25 9.54
N GLY A 93 3.00 1.76 9.98
CA GLY A 93 3.44 0.38 9.80
C GLY A 93 2.47 -0.63 10.43
N TYR A 94 2.05 -0.44 11.68
CA TYR A 94 1.07 -1.32 12.32
C TYR A 94 -0.30 -1.29 11.63
N ALA A 95 -0.76 -0.11 11.21
CA ALA A 95 -1.99 0.01 10.42
C ALA A 95 -1.89 -0.74 9.09
N LEU A 96 -0.73 -0.66 8.41
CA LEU A 96 -0.46 -1.37 7.17
C LEU A 96 -0.47 -2.88 7.37
N VAL A 97 0.19 -3.38 8.42
CA VAL A 97 0.18 -4.80 8.80
C VAL A 97 -1.25 -5.27 9.03
N ALA A 98 -2.05 -4.53 9.82
CA ALA A 98 -3.43 -4.89 10.10
C ALA A 98 -4.30 -4.95 8.82
N LEU A 99 -4.18 -3.95 7.95
CA LEU A 99 -4.87 -3.93 6.64
C LEU A 99 -4.42 -5.08 5.73
N PHE A 100 -3.14 -5.41 5.73
CA PHE A 100 -2.60 -6.50 4.94
C PHE A 100 -3.08 -7.86 5.44
N LEU A 101 -3.05 -8.10 6.76
CA LEU A 101 -3.60 -9.32 7.36
C LEU A 101 -5.09 -9.47 7.09
N PHE A 102 -5.87 -8.39 7.24
CA PHE A 102 -7.28 -8.38 6.87
C PHE A 102 -7.48 -8.82 5.42
N ARG A 103 -6.65 -8.34 4.49
CA ARG A 103 -6.70 -8.73 3.07
C ARG A 103 -6.41 -10.21 2.87
N LEU A 104 -5.36 -10.73 3.51
CA LEU A 104 -4.99 -12.14 3.40
C LEU A 104 -6.10 -13.04 3.95
N ILE A 105 -6.68 -12.68 5.10
CA ILE A 105 -7.81 -13.40 5.69
C ILE A 105 -9.02 -13.38 4.74
N ALA A 106 -9.38 -12.21 4.20
CA ALA A 106 -10.48 -12.06 3.26
C ALA A 106 -10.29 -12.88 1.97
N GLU A 107 -9.05 -13.12 1.54
CA GLU A 107 -8.72 -13.95 0.38
C GLU A 107 -9.07 -15.43 0.60
N PHE A 108 -8.92 -15.95 1.83
CA PHE A 108 -9.27 -17.34 2.14
C PHE A 108 -10.77 -17.62 2.04
N PHE A 109 -11.61 -16.62 2.34
CA PHE A 109 -13.06 -16.70 2.25
C PHE A 109 -13.61 -16.58 0.82
N GLN A 110 -12.76 -16.25 -0.17
CA GLN A 110 -13.19 -16.22 -1.57
C GLN A 110 -13.33 -17.65 -2.14
N PRO A 111 -14.35 -17.91 -2.98
CA PRO A 111 -14.50 -19.16 -3.70
C PRO A 111 -13.22 -19.54 -4.45
N GLY A 112 -12.85 -20.83 -4.48
CA GLY A 112 -11.54 -21.28 -4.98
C GLY A 112 -11.17 -20.79 -6.40
N ARG A 113 -12.15 -20.57 -7.28
CA ARG A 113 -11.94 -20.04 -8.64
C ARG A 113 -11.77 -18.52 -8.67
N GLN A 114 -12.27 -17.81 -7.67
CA GLN A 114 -12.14 -16.36 -7.54
C GLN A 114 -10.83 -15.93 -6.84
N ARG A 115 -10.17 -16.88 -6.16
CA ARG A 115 -8.86 -16.67 -5.53
C ARG A 115 -7.82 -16.17 -6.54
N PHE A 116 -6.95 -15.30 -6.06
CA PHE A 116 -5.91 -14.64 -6.82
C PHE A 116 -5.01 -15.62 -7.58
N PHE A 117 -4.49 -16.65 -6.90
CA PHE A 117 -3.61 -17.64 -7.53
C PHE A 117 -4.30 -18.45 -8.64
N SER A 118 -5.60 -18.74 -8.48
CA SER A 118 -6.40 -19.39 -9.54
C SER A 118 -6.54 -18.47 -10.75
N LYS A 119 -6.87 -17.19 -10.53
CA LYS A 119 -6.97 -16.17 -11.60
C LYS A 119 -5.64 -15.93 -12.32
N LEU A 120 -4.53 -15.96 -11.60
CA LEU A 120 -3.18 -15.81 -12.16
C LEU A 120 -2.81 -17.04 -13.01
N LYS A 121 -3.12 -18.25 -12.52
CA LYS A 121 -2.91 -19.50 -13.26
C LYS A 121 -3.75 -19.55 -14.54
N ASP A 122 -5.01 -19.12 -14.47
CA ASP A 122 -5.89 -19.03 -15.62
C ASP A 122 -5.34 -18.03 -16.66
N ALA A 123 -4.91 -16.83 -16.22
CA ALA A 123 -4.29 -15.83 -17.10
C ALA A 123 -3.01 -16.36 -17.79
N TYR A 124 -2.16 -17.08 -17.05
CA TYR A 124 -0.96 -17.70 -17.60
C TYR A 124 -1.29 -18.78 -18.64
N ARG A 125 -2.30 -19.62 -18.37
CA ARG A 125 -2.77 -20.64 -19.32
C ARG A 125 -3.32 -19.99 -20.59
N ASP A 126 -4.13 -18.94 -20.45
CA ASP A 126 -4.72 -18.24 -21.58
C ASP A 126 -3.65 -17.54 -22.44
N TYR A 127 -2.64 -16.94 -21.81
CA TYR A 127 -1.46 -16.41 -22.49
C TYR A 127 -0.69 -17.49 -23.27
N ARG A 128 -0.45 -18.65 -22.64
CA ARG A 128 0.26 -19.77 -23.27
C ARG A 128 -0.53 -20.37 -24.43
N ALA A 129 -1.86 -20.43 -24.32
CA ALA A 129 -2.76 -20.92 -25.36
C ALA A 129 -2.87 -19.96 -26.56
N ARG A 130 -2.78 -18.63 -26.35
CA ARG A 130 -3.00 -17.60 -27.38
C ARG A 130 -1.71 -17.05 -28.03
N SER A 131 -0.87 -17.95 -28.54
CA SER A 131 0.35 -17.66 -29.33
C SER A 131 1.42 -16.76 -28.68
N GLN A 132 1.32 -16.43 -27.39
CA GLN A 132 2.23 -15.53 -26.67
C GLN A 132 2.36 -14.10 -27.24
N ARG A 133 1.60 -13.76 -28.29
CA ARG A 133 1.56 -12.42 -28.92
C ARG A 133 0.19 -11.74 -28.82
N SER A 134 -0.78 -12.40 -28.22
CA SER A 134 -2.09 -11.81 -27.96
C SER A 134 -1.95 -10.63 -27.01
N THR A 135 -2.14 -9.41 -27.53
CA THR A 135 -2.00 -8.17 -26.76
C THR A 135 -2.93 -8.11 -25.54
N PRO A 136 -4.19 -8.61 -25.58
CA PRO A 136 -5.06 -8.63 -24.40
C PRO A 136 -4.61 -9.67 -23.35
N ALA A 137 -4.18 -10.86 -23.77
CA ALA A 137 -3.72 -11.91 -22.85
C ALA A 137 -2.40 -11.53 -22.16
N LEU A 138 -1.50 -10.85 -22.88
CA LEU A 138 -0.29 -10.25 -22.32
C LEU A 138 -0.64 -9.21 -21.26
N HIS A 139 -1.53 -8.27 -21.60
CA HIS A 139 -1.95 -7.21 -20.69
C HIS A 139 -2.55 -7.76 -19.39
N ASP A 140 -3.47 -8.71 -19.48
CA ASP A 140 -4.10 -9.35 -18.31
C ASP A 140 -3.08 -10.06 -17.41
N LEU A 141 -2.14 -10.80 -18.01
CA LEU A 141 -1.05 -11.44 -17.26
C LEU A 141 -0.12 -10.40 -16.60
N THR A 142 0.21 -9.32 -17.30
CA THR A 142 1.06 -8.24 -16.77
C THR A 142 0.40 -7.56 -15.57
N VAL A 143 -0.88 -7.20 -15.66
CA VAL A 143 -1.62 -6.55 -14.56
C VAL A 143 -1.68 -7.46 -13.32
N LYS A 144 -2.01 -8.75 -13.51
CA LYS A 144 -2.06 -9.72 -12.39
C LYS A 144 -0.67 -9.99 -11.80
N SER A 145 0.38 -10.02 -12.62
CA SER A 145 1.76 -10.17 -12.13
C SER A 145 2.23 -8.94 -11.36
N LEU A 146 1.88 -7.74 -11.82
CA LEU A 146 2.16 -6.49 -11.11
C LEU A 146 1.47 -6.48 -9.74
N TYR A 147 0.23 -6.94 -9.66
CA TYR A 147 -0.47 -7.13 -8.39
C TYR A 147 0.23 -8.14 -7.47
N LEU A 148 0.71 -9.28 -7.99
CA LEU A 148 1.51 -10.22 -7.19
C LEU A 148 2.79 -9.56 -6.63
N ILE A 149 3.53 -8.85 -7.48
CA ILE A 149 4.76 -8.14 -7.09
C ILE A 149 4.45 -7.14 -5.97
N PHE A 150 3.36 -6.38 -6.09
CA PHE A 150 2.91 -5.46 -5.05
C PHE A 150 2.73 -6.16 -3.70
N TYR A 151 2.02 -7.29 -3.66
CA TYR A 151 1.80 -8.00 -2.40
C TYR A 151 3.07 -8.61 -1.82
N ILE A 152 4.00 -9.07 -2.65
CA ILE A 152 5.30 -9.56 -2.18
C ILE A 152 6.09 -8.40 -1.56
N LEU A 153 6.18 -7.26 -2.25
CA LEU A 153 6.85 -6.08 -1.70
C LEU A 153 6.18 -5.61 -0.41
N LEU A 154 4.85 -5.57 -0.36
CA LEU A 154 4.10 -5.17 0.82
C LEU A 154 4.35 -6.13 2.01
N ALA A 155 4.41 -7.43 1.76
CA ALA A 155 4.74 -8.42 2.77
C ALA A 155 6.17 -8.23 3.30
N ILE A 156 7.14 -7.98 2.41
CA ILE A 156 8.53 -7.70 2.80
C ILE A 156 8.58 -6.43 3.67
N MET A 157 7.92 -5.35 3.26
CA MET A 157 7.89 -4.10 4.03
C MET A 157 7.24 -4.29 5.41
N ALA A 158 6.12 -5.01 5.48
CA ALA A 158 5.45 -5.33 6.72
C ALA A 158 6.34 -6.14 7.67
N LEU A 159 7.00 -7.19 7.18
CA LEU A 159 7.86 -8.05 7.98
C LEU A 159 9.12 -7.33 8.45
N THR A 160 9.81 -6.62 7.56
CA THR A 160 11.03 -5.87 7.90
C THR A 160 10.73 -4.72 8.86
N GLY A 161 9.59 -4.03 8.68
CA GLY A 161 9.12 -3.00 9.62
C GLY A 161 8.81 -3.57 11.01
N LEU A 162 8.15 -4.73 11.09
CA LEU A 162 7.93 -5.41 12.38
C LEU A 162 9.23 -5.86 13.03
N PHE A 163 10.18 -6.40 12.26
CA PHE A 163 11.49 -6.78 12.81
C PHE A 163 12.26 -5.59 13.37
N MET A 164 12.15 -4.40 12.75
CA MET A 164 12.73 -3.18 13.29
C MET A 164 11.98 -2.67 14.52
N ALA A 165 10.65 -2.77 14.53
CA ALA A 165 9.83 -2.28 15.63
C ALA A 165 9.93 -3.12 16.91
N PHE A 166 10.43 -4.36 16.80
CA PHE A 166 10.59 -5.30 17.91
C PHE A 166 12.02 -5.87 17.99
N ASP A 167 13.03 -5.11 17.53
CA ASP A 167 14.39 -5.64 17.41
C ASP A 167 15.02 -5.98 18.78
N GLU A 168 14.72 -5.19 19.80
CA GLU A 168 15.10 -5.45 21.19
C GLU A 168 14.42 -6.70 21.76
N GLU A 169 13.09 -6.83 21.63
CA GLU A 169 12.32 -7.97 22.14
C GLU A 169 12.70 -9.29 21.45
N LEU A 170 13.10 -9.21 20.18
CA LEU A 170 13.57 -10.36 19.40
C LEU A 170 15.06 -10.67 19.61
N GLY A 171 15.79 -9.85 20.38
CA GLY A 171 17.21 -10.03 20.62
C GLY A 171 18.07 -9.88 19.36
N ILE A 172 17.64 -9.08 18.39
CA ILE A 172 18.34 -8.85 17.13
C ILE A 172 19.57 -7.96 17.42
N ASN A 173 20.75 -8.43 17.04
CA ASN A 173 21.97 -7.65 17.24
C ASN A 173 22.01 -6.40 16.33
N LYS A 174 22.82 -5.40 16.71
CA LYS A 174 22.92 -4.12 15.99
C LYS A 174 23.30 -4.25 14.51
N ALA A 175 24.17 -5.20 14.16
CA ALA A 175 24.60 -5.39 12.76
C ALA A 175 23.45 -5.90 11.89
N THR A 176 22.66 -6.84 12.42
CA THR A 176 21.46 -7.35 11.77
C THR A 176 20.37 -6.28 11.70
N SER A 177 20.12 -5.53 12.78
CA SER A 177 19.14 -4.42 12.79
C SER A 177 19.48 -3.36 11.73
N HIS A 178 20.76 -2.97 11.62
CA HIS A 178 21.21 -2.06 10.55
C HIS A 178 20.98 -2.63 9.15
N SER A 179 21.27 -3.92 8.94
CA SER A 179 21.06 -4.58 7.65
C SER A 179 19.58 -4.63 7.25
N ILE A 180 18.70 -4.90 8.23
CA ILE A 180 17.24 -4.89 8.02
C ILE A 180 16.77 -3.48 7.65
N LYS A 181 17.27 -2.45 8.36
CA LYS A 181 16.95 -1.04 8.07
C LYS A 181 17.36 -0.64 6.65
N ASP A 182 18.58 -0.99 6.23
CA ASP A 182 19.06 -0.71 4.88
C ASP A 182 18.21 -1.41 3.82
N PHE A 183 17.87 -2.67 4.06
CA PHE A 183 17.03 -3.45 3.15
C PHE A 183 15.59 -2.91 3.08
N HIS A 184 15.01 -2.52 4.22
CA HIS A 184 13.69 -1.87 4.28
C HIS A 184 13.69 -0.56 3.48
N GLY A 185 14.73 0.27 3.68
CA GLY A 185 14.93 1.50 2.92
C GLY A 185 15.13 1.26 1.42
N PHE A 186 15.82 0.19 1.03
CA PHE A 186 15.93 -0.22 -0.38
C PHE A 186 14.57 -0.61 -0.97
N CYS A 187 13.80 -1.44 -0.27
CA CYS A 187 12.47 -1.87 -0.70
C CYS A 187 11.47 -0.70 -0.84
N MET A 188 11.61 0.36 -0.03
CA MET A 188 10.85 1.60 -0.21
C MET A 188 11.01 2.17 -1.62
N TYR A 189 12.22 2.19 -2.19
CA TYR A 189 12.43 2.67 -3.56
C TYR A 189 11.75 1.79 -4.60
N LEU A 190 11.68 0.48 -4.38
CA LEU A 190 10.92 -0.43 -5.25
C LEU A 190 9.41 -0.15 -5.18
N ILE A 191 8.88 0.17 -4.00
CA ILE A 191 7.49 0.62 -3.82
C ILE A 191 7.24 1.94 -4.55
N LEU A 192 8.16 2.91 -4.49
CA LEU A 192 8.03 4.17 -5.23
C LEU A 192 7.98 3.94 -6.75
N ILE A 193 8.85 3.08 -7.28
CA ILE A 193 8.84 2.69 -8.70
C ILE A 193 7.51 2.02 -9.05
N PHE A 194 7.05 1.10 -8.21
CA PHE A 194 5.75 0.44 -8.40
C PHE A 194 4.61 1.45 -8.46
N ILE A 195 4.55 2.40 -7.52
CA ILE A 195 3.50 3.44 -7.48
C ILE A 195 3.53 4.26 -8.77
N ALA A 196 4.71 4.69 -9.24
CA ALA A 196 4.85 5.44 -10.48
C ALA A 196 4.35 4.63 -11.69
N VAL A 197 4.77 3.37 -11.82
CA VAL A 197 4.33 2.46 -12.89
C VAL A 197 2.82 2.23 -12.83
N HIS A 198 2.26 2.03 -11.63
CA HIS A 198 0.84 1.83 -11.43
C HIS A 198 0.03 3.06 -11.88
N ILE A 199 0.43 4.26 -11.44
CA ILE A 199 -0.24 5.51 -11.83
C ILE A 199 -0.16 5.71 -13.35
N VAL A 200 1.01 5.54 -13.96
CA VAL A 200 1.16 5.64 -15.42
C VAL A 200 0.27 4.62 -16.13
N GLY A 201 0.22 3.38 -15.65
CA GLY A 201 -0.65 2.34 -16.19
C GLY A 201 -2.13 2.72 -16.14
N VAL A 202 -2.59 3.25 -15.00
CA VAL A 202 -3.97 3.75 -14.84
C VAL A 202 -4.24 4.92 -15.80
N LEU A 203 -3.35 5.91 -15.87
CA LEU A 203 -3.52 7.07 -16.77
C LEU A 203 -3.55 6.67 -18.25
N LEU A 204 -2.74 5.69 -18.65
CA LEU A 204 -2.73 5.18 -20.03
C LEU A 204 -4.00 4.39 -20.35
N ALA A 205 -4.52 3.62 -19.39
CA ALA A 205 -5.75 2.85 -19.56
C ALA A 205 -6.98 3.78 -19.65
N GLU A 206 -7.02 4.81 -18.79
CA GLU A 206 -8.07 5.83 -18.76
C GLU A 206 -8.17 6.64 -20.07
N ARG A 207 -7.04 6.86 -20.76
CA ARG A 207 -7.00 7.57 -22.05
C ARG A 207 -7.37 6.71 -23.25
N LYS A 208 -7.42 5.38 -23.11
CA LYS A 208 -7.71 4.42 -24.18
C LYS A 208 -9.15 3.89 -24.05
N GLU A 209 -9.37 2.62 -24.38
CA GLU A 209 -10.68 1.97 -24.40
C GLU A 209 -11.24 1.69 -22.99
N GLY A 210 -10.40 1.72 -21.94
CA GLY A 210 -10.80 1.52 -20.54
C GLY A 210 -11.10 2.83 -19.81
N LYS A 211 -12.11 3.59 -20.27
CA LYS A 211 -12.52 4.83 -19.59
C LYS A 211 -13.21 4.53 -18.25
N GLY A 212 -12.99 5.38 -17.25
CA GLY A 212 -13.69 5.32 -15.97
C GLY A 212 -13.06 4.38 -14.94
N ILE A 213 -11.80 3.93 -15.08
CA ILE A 213 -11.17 2.98 -14.14
C ILE A 213 -11.07 3.60 -12.74
N VAL A 214 -10.67 4.86 -12.65
CA VAL A 214 -10.62 5.56 -11.36
C VAL A 214 -12.03 5.74 -10.79
N SER A 215 -12.99 6.06 -11.65
CA SER A 215 -14.40 6.20 -11.29
C SER A 215 -14.95 4.89 -10.71
N ASP A 216 -14.74 3.78 -11.40
CA ASP A 216 -15.12 2.42 -10.98
C ASP A 216 -14.49 2.05 -9.63
N MET A 217 -13.24 2.47 -9.40
CA MET A 217 -12.54 2.24 -8.14
C MET A 217 -13.11 3.07 -6.97
N ILE A 218 -13.83 4.14 -7.25
CA ILE A 218 -14.52 4.98 -6.25
C ILE A 218 -15.95 4.48 -6.04
N ASN A 219 -16.75 4.42 -7.11
CA ASN A 219 -18.20 4.19 -7.06
C ASN A 219 -18.61 2.69 -7.17
N GLY A 220 -17.73 1.85 -7.72
CA GLY A 220 -17.94 0.43 -7.91
C GLY A 220 -17.98 -0.08 -9.33
N GLY A 221 -18.25 0.79 -10.30
CA GLY A 221 -18.42 0.43 -11.71
C GLY A 221 -19.62 -0.48 -11.97
N ASN A 222 -20.21 -0.40 -13.16
CA ASN A 222 -21.31 -1.24 -13.58
C ASN A 222 -20.83 -2.28 -14.60
N ILE A 223 -21.25 -3.54 -14.43
CA ILE A 223 -20.81 -4.66 -15.27
C ILE A 223 -21.37 -4.56 -16.71
N GLU A 224 -22.40 -3.75 -16.95
CA GLU A 224 -23.04 -3.60 -18.27
C GLU A 224 -22.20 -2.86 -19.33
N ASN A 225 -21.10 -2.20 -18.96
CA ASN A 225 -20.28 -1.39 -19.87
C ASN A 225 -19.16 -2.16 -20.61
N GLU A 226 -19.17 -3.51 -20.64
CA GLU A 226 -18.16 -4.34 -21.31
C GLU A 226 -18.65 -5.00 -22.63
N SER A 227 -19.63 -4.42 -23.33
CA SER A 227 -20.06 -4.90 -24.67
C SER A 227 -19.30 -4.23 -25.82
#